data_AF-A0AAD8FYT7-F1
#
_entry.id   AF-A0AAD8FYT7-F1
#
_cell.length_a   1.000
_cell.length_b   1.000
_cell.length_c   1.000
_cell.angle_alpha   90.00
_cell.angle_beta   90.00
_cell.angle_gamma   90.00
#
_symmetry.space_group_name_H-M   'P 1'
#
loop_
_entity.id
_entity.type
_entity.pdbx_description
1 polymer ?
#
loop_
_entity_poly.entity_id
_entity_poly.type
_entity_poly.pdbx_seq_one_letter_code
_entity_poly.pdbx_strand_id
1 'polypeptide(L)'
;MRRPAAGAGFMSRAGMLSDDREALYVQGRQFQQQGEPEAARKCFLTCLQGLTHVHSFQSLPDCLHQIAEVFNHEKKYVKALRFIQAEKMFYEVALADLTALQGSSGKSTVLTILAYTV
;
A
#
# COMPACT_ATOMS: atom_id res chain seq x y z
N MET A 1 0.52 18.51 38.55
CA MET A 1 1.83 18.83 37.93
C MET A 1 1.94 18.02 36.65
N ARG A 2 1.68 18.64 35.48
CA ARG A 2 2.66 19.07 34.46
C ARG A 2 3.41 17.91 33.75
N ARG A 3 2.91 17.59 32.54
CA ARG A 3 3.47 16.99 31.31
C ARG A 3 4.93 16.48 31.31
N PRO A 4 5.23 15.36 30.62
CA PRO A 4 6.50 15.22 29.91
C PRO A 4 6.43 15.95 28.55
N ALA A 5 7.41 16.82 28.33
CA ALA A 5 7.70 17.43 27.04
C ALA A 5 8.44 16.42 26.17
N ALA A 6 7.75 15.81 25.22
CA ALA A 6 8.38 15.10 24.11
C ALA A 6 8.52 16.08 22.94
N GLY A 7 9.73 16.16 22.40
CA GLY A 7 10.19 17.20 21.49
C GLY A 7 9.28 17.41 20.29
N ALA A 8 8.95 18.69 20.06
CA ALA A 8 8.50 19.17 18.76
C ALA A 8 9.68 19.09 17.78
N GLY A 9 9.98 17.88 17.31
CA GLY A 9 10.64 17.68 16.03
C GLY A 9 9.68 18.15 14.95
N PHE A 10 10.19 18.88 13.96
CA PHE A 10 9.43 19.31 12.79
C PHE A 10 8.93 18.06 12.03
N MET A 11 7.77 17.53 12.43
CA MET A 11 7.10 16.44 11.73
C MET A 11 6.36 17.05 10.55
N SER A 12 7.02 17.02 9.39
CA SER A 12 6.45 17.40 8.10
C SER A 12 5.03 16.84 7.95
N ARG A 13 4.11 17.65 7.40
CA ARG A 13 2.69 17.32 7.18
C ARG A 13 2.43 16.02 6.39
N ALA A 14 3.49 15.45 5.78
CA ALA A 14 3.49 14.15 5.14
C ALA A 14 3.50 12.96 6.12
N GLY A 15 4.10 13.08 7.32
CA GLY A 15 4.19 12.00 8.31
C GLY A 15 2.89 11.75 9.09
N MET A 16 2.08 12.79 9.27
CA MET A 16 0.78 12.65 9.96
C MET A 16 -0.22 11.83 9.13
N LEU A 17 -0.18 11.96 7.80
CA LEU A 17 -1.05 11.21 6.88
C LEU A 17 -0.69 9.73 6.78
N SER A 18 0.59 9.35 6.97
CA SER A 18 1.00 7.94 6.99
C SER A 18 0.56 7.25 8.28
N ASP A 19 0.67 7.93 9.43
CA ASP A 19 0.23 7.40 10.73
C ASP A 19 -1.30 7.25 10.80
N ASP A 20 -2.04 8.22 10.25
CA ASP A 20 -3.50 8.15 10.16
C ASP A 20 -3.98 6.95 9.32
N ARG A 21 -3.24 6.61 8.24
CA ARG A 21 -3.59 5.47 7.37
C ARG A 21 -3.27 4.13 7.99
N GLU A 22 -2.15 4.04 8.70
CA GLU A 22 -1.80 2.82 9.43
C GLU A 22 -2.81 2.58 10.56
N ALA A 23 -3.23 3.64 11.26
CA ALA A 23 -4.30 3.56 12.25
C ALA A 23 -5.63 3.08 11.65
N LEU A 24 -6.02 3.60 10.48
CA LEU A 24 -7.21 3.16 9.76
C LEU A 24 -7.11 1.69 9.30
N TYR A 25 -5.92 1.23 8.90
CA TYR A 25 -5.68 -0.17 8.53
C TYR A 25 -5.83 -1.09 9.74
N VAL A 26 -5.22 -0.74 10.88
CA VAL A 26 -5.36 -1.50 12.14
C VAL A 26 -6.83 -1.54 12.58
N GLN A 27 -7.55 -0.42 12.47
CA GLN A 27 -8.98 -0.36 12.78
C GLN A 27 -9.80 -1.26 11.84
N GLY A 28 -9.50 -1.27 10.54
CA GLY A 28 -10.13 -2.18 9.58
C GLY A 28 -9.91 -3.66 9.94
N ARG A 29 -8.69 -4.02 10.36
CA ARG A 29 -8.36 -5.37 10.84
C ARG A 29 -9.15 -5.76 12.10
N GLN A 30 -9.38 -4.81 13.02
CA GLN A 30 -10.20 -5.07 14.21
C GLN A 30 -11.67 -5.33 13.85
N PHE A 31 -12.26 -4.55 12.94
CA PHE A 31 -13.63 -4.80 12.47
C PHE A 31 -13.77 -6.16 11.79
N GLN A 32 -12.74 -6.58 11.04
CA GLN A 32 -12.73 -7.89 10.40
C GLN A 32 -12.72 -9.03 11.44
N GLN A 33 -11.96 -8.88 12.55
CA GLN A 33 -11.98 -9.83 13.66
C GLN A 33 -13.31 -9.84 14.43
N GLN A 34 -13.99 -8.69 14.48
CA GLN A 34 -15.32 -8.55 15.09
C GLN A 34 -16.44 -9.10 14.20
N GLY A 35 -16.14 -9.55 12.98
CA GLY A 35 -17.13 -10.06 12.04
C GLY A 35 -17.92 -8.97 11.33
N GLU A 36 -17.39 -7.74 11.26
CA GLU A 36 -17.96 -6.59 10.55
C GLU A 36 -17.18 -6.30 9.26
N PRO A 37 -17.30 -7.13 8.20
CA PRO A 37 -16.54 -6.97 6.97
C PRO A 37 -16.89 -5.68 6.21
N GLU A 38 -18.12 -5.17 6.35
CA GLU A 38 -18.53 -3.92 5.71
C GLU A 38 -17.81 -2.70 6.30
N ALA A 39 -17.70 -2.64 7.62
CA ALA A 39 -16.96 -1.59 8.33
C ALA A 39 -15.46 -1.68 8.03
N ALA A 40 -14.91 -2.91 8.07
CA ALA A 40 -13.52 -3.17 7.70
C ALA A 40 -13.20 -2.67 6.28
N ARG A 41 -14.04 -3.03 5.29
CA ARG A 41 -13.91 -2.57 3.91
C ARG A 41 -13.95 -1.04 3.82
N LYS A 42 -14.86 -0.39 4.55
CA LYS A 42 -14.96 1.07 4.51
C LYS A 42 -13.69 1.71 5.07
N CYS A 43 -13.14 1.19 6.17
CA CYS A 43 -11.85 1.61 6.71
C CYS A 43 -10.73 1.43 5.67
N PHE A 44 -10.58 0.26 5.09
CA PHE A 44 -9.55 -0.02 4.08
C PHE A 44 -9.69 0.87 2.82
N LEU A 45 -10.91 1.07 2.32
CA LEU A 45 -11.15 1.98 1.19
C LEU A 45 -10.83 3.43 1.57
N THR A 46 -11.05 3.82 2.82
CA THR A 46 -10.68 5.15 3.31
C THR A 46 -9.15 5.28 3.43
N CYS A 47 -8.43 4.21 3.81
CA CYS A 47 -6.96 4.19 3.72
C CYS A 47 -6.47 4.45 2.29
N LEU A 48 -7.21 3.95 1.30
CA LEU A 48 -6.92 4.17 -0.12
C LEU A 48 -7.25 5.59 -0.61
N GLN A 49 -8.22 6.26 0.02
CA GLN A 49 -8.64 7.60 -0.35
C GLN A 49 -7.58 8.65 0.04
N GLY A 50 -7.08 9.36 -0.96
CA GLY A 50 -6.07 10.41 -0.77
C GLY A 50 -4.63 9.92 -0.81
N LEU A 51 -4.35 8.68 -1.20
CA LEU A 51 -2.99 8.24 -1.54
C LEU A 51 -2.44 9.08 -2.70
N THR A 52 -1.61 10.07 -2.35
CA THR A 52 -0.84 10.87 -3.29
C THR A 52 0.49 10.21 -3.63
N HIS A 53 1.10 9.55 -2.65
CA HIS A 53 2.34 8.79 -2.82
C HIS A 53 2.18 7.37 -2.30
N VAL A 54 2.37 6.42 -3.20
CA VAL A 54 2.23 4.98 -2.96
C VAL A 54 3.31 4.46 -2.00
N HIS A 55 4.45 5.17 -1.92
CA HIS A 55 5.60 4.82 -1.06
C HIS A 55 5.40 5.22 0.40
N SER A 56 4.43 6.08 0.70
CA SER A 56 4.13 6.56 2.06
C SER A 56 3.27 5.57 2.86
N PHE A 57 2.87 4.45 2.26
CA PHE A 57 2.03 3.45 2.91
C PHE A 57 2.60 2.05 2.68
N GLN A 58 3.38 1.56 3.64
CA GLN A 58 4.05 0.26 3.58
C GLN A 58 3.04 -0.89 3.59
N SER A 59 1.96 -0.74 4.35
CA SER A 59 0.86 -1.72 4.46
C SER A 59 -0.14 -1.63 3.30
N LEU A 60 0.17 -0.90 2.22
CA LEU A 60 -0.70 -0.79 1.04
C LEU A 60 -1.02 -2.14 0.40
N PRO A 61 -0.05 -3.03 0.12
CA PRO A 61 -0.32 -4.33 -0.49
C PRO A 61 -1.25 -5.15 0.38
N ASP A 62 -0.98 -5.18 1.69
CA ASP A 62 -1.81 -5.88 2.66
C ASP A 62 -3.24 -5.30 2.68
N CYS A 63 -3.39 -3.98 2.61
CA CYS A 63 -4.69 -3.32 2.56
C CYS A 63 -5.47 -3.68 1.27
N LEU A 64 -4.79 -3.72 0.11
CA LEU A 64 -5.39 -4.15 -1.16
C LEU A 64 -5.84 -5.61 -1.10
N HIS A 65 -5.02 -6.48 -0.50
CA HIS A 65 -5.34 -7.88 -0.30
C HIS A 65 -6.60 -8.06 0.57
N GLN A 66 -6.67 -7.36 1.70
CA GLN A 66 -7.82 -7.43 2.60
C GLN A 66 -9.11 -6.93 1.94
N ILE A 67 -9.05 -5.88 1.12
CA ILE A 67 -10.19 -5.43 0.34
C ILE A 67 -10.63 -6.51 -0.67
N ALA A 68 -9.68 -7.16 -1.32
CA ALA A 68 -9.97 -8.24 -2.26
C ALA A 68 -10.65 -9.43 -1.58
N GLU A 69 -10.20 -9.83 -0.39
CA GLU A 69 -10.85 -10.89 0.40
C GLU A 69 -12.29 -10.53 0.76
N VAL A 70 -12.56 -9.30 1.21
CA VAL A 70 -13.94 -8.87 1.49
C VAL A 70 -14.81 -8.93 0.23
N PHE A 71 -14.31 -8.47 -0.92
CA PHE A 71 -15.05 -8.59 -2.19
C PHE A 71 -15.23 -10.04 -2.64
N ASN A 72 -14.29 -10.92 -2.31
CA ASN A 72 -14.39 -12.35 -2.58
C ASN A 72 -15.51 -13.00 -1.76
N HIS A 73 -15.60 -12.66 -0.46
CA HIS A 73 -16.70 -13.09 0.42
C HIS A 73 -18.08 -12.62 -0.08
N GLU A 74 -18.14 -11.40 -0.64
CA GLU A 74 -19.37 -10.86 -1.25
C GLU A 74 -19.69 -11.42 -2.63
N LYS A 75 -18.93 -12.41 -3.13
CA LYS A 75 -19.04 -12.98 -4.48
C LYS A 75 -18.86 -11.95 -5.61
N LYS A 76 -18.22 -10.81 -5.31
CA LYS A 76 -17.90 -9.74 -6.26
C LYS A 76 -16.50 -9.97 -6.85
N TYR A 77 -16.33 -11.13 -7.48
CA TYR A 77 -15.03 -11.61 -7.97
C TYR A 77 -14.35 -10.64 -8.93
N VAL A 78 -15.11 -9.97 -9.80
CA VAL A 78 -14.55 -8.97 -10.73
C VAL A 78 -13.91 -7.80 -9.99
N LYS A 79 -14.49 -7.36 -8.87
CA LYS A 79 -13.91 -6.30 -8.05
C LYS A 79 -12.69 -6.81 -7.28
N ALA A 80 -12.79 -7.98 -6.65
CA ALA A 80 -11.68 -8.61 -5.96
C ALA A 80 -10.45 -8.76 -6.88
N LEU A 81 -10.65 -9.23 -8.11
CA LEU A 81 -9.59 -9.40 -9.09
C LEU A 81 -8.87 -8.09 -9.43
N ARG A 82 -9.61 -6.97 -9.53
CA ARG A 82 -8.99 -5.66 -9.77
C ARG A 82 -8.10 -5.21 -8.61
N PHE A 83 -8.49 -5.50 -7.37
CA PHE A 83 -7.67 -5.19 -6.20
C PHE A 83 -6.42 -6.09 -6.13
N ILE A 84 -6.54 -7.39 -6.42
CA ILE A 84 -5.38 -8.30 -6.52
C ILE A 84 -4.44 -7.88 -7.66
N GLN A 85 -4.99 -7.44 -8.80
CA GLN A 85 -4.17 -6.89 -9.87
C GLN A 85 -3.45 -5.61 -9.44
N ALA A 86 -4.11 -4.72 -8.72
CA ALA A 86 -3.45 -3.52 -8.17
C ALA A 86 -2.33 -3.88 -7.18
N GLU A 87 -2.55 -4.87 -6.32
CA GLU A 87 -1.54 -5.42 -5.41
C GLU A 87 -0.33 -5.96 -6.19
N LYS A 88 -0.58 -6.77 -7.22
CA LYS A 88 0.47 -7.30 -8.10
C LYS A 88 1.27 -6.19 -8.80
N MET A 89 0.58 -5.21 -9.37
CA MET A 89 1.23 -4.07 -10.05
C MET A 89 2.12 -3.27 -9.09
N PHE A 90 1.73 -3.14 -7.82
CA PHE A 90 2.55 -2.48 -6.81
C PHE A 90 3.89 -3.19 -6.62
N TYR A 91 3.89 -4.52 -6.47
CA TYR A 91 5.12 -5.30 -6.35
C TYR A 91 5.96 -5.27 -7.63
N GLU A 92 5.33 -5.34 -8.80
CA GLU A 92 6.04 -5.26 -10.09
C GLU A 92 6.75 -3.91 -10.26
N VAL A 93 6.10 -2.79 -9.90
CA VAL A 93 6.71 -1.45 -9.92
C VAL A 93 7.85 -1.35 -8.91
N ALA A 94 7.64 -1.79 -7.68
CA ALA A 94 8.70 -1.76 -6.66
C ALA A 94 9.92 -2.60 -7.08
N LEU A 95 9.69 -3.75 -7.72
CA LEU A 95 10.76 -4.59 -8.25
C LEU A 95 11.47 -3.93 -9.44
N ALA A 96 10.74 -3.27 -10.34
CA ALA A 96 11.32 -2.51 -11.44
C ALA A 96 12.17 -1.34 -10.93
N ASP A 97 11.71 -0.62 -9.91
CA ASP A 97 12.47 0.45 -9.25
C ASP A 97 13.74 -0.08 -8.58
N LEU A 98 13.67 -1.21 -7.86
CA LEU A 98 14.84 -1.88 -7.30
C LEU A 98 15.82 -2.33 -8.39
N THR A 99 15.31 -2.88 -9.50
CA THR A 99 16.14 -3.31 -10.64
C THR A 99 16.79 -2.12 -11.34
N ALA A 100 16.07 -1.00 -11.48
CA ALA A 100 16.60 0.25 -12.03
C ALA A 100 17.69 0.85 -11.12
N LEU A 101 17.50 0.80 -9.80
CA LEU A 101 18.50 1.23 -8.82
C LEU A 101 19.73 0.31 -8.82
N GLN A 102 19.54 -1.01 -8.92
CA GLN A 102 20.65 -1.96 -9.06
C GLN A 102 21.39 -1.81 -10.41
N GLY A 103 20.67 -1.47 -11.48
CA GLY A 103 21.24 -1.10 -12.77
C GLY A 103 22.04 0.21 -12.76
N SER A 104 21.80 1.09 -11.78
CA SER A 104 22.56 2.35 -11.61
C SER A 104 23.93 2.16 -10.95
N SER A 105 24.18 1.03 -10.29
CA SER A 105 25.52 0.67 -9.79
C SER A 105 26.31 -0.25 -10.72
N GLY A 106 25.77 -0.58 -11.90
CA GLY A 106 26.39 -1.57 -12.77
C GLY A 106 25.81 -1.57 -14.17
N LYS A 107 26.14 -0.53 -14.94
CA LYS A 107 26.30 -0.54 -16.41
C LYS A 107 25.17 -1.20 -17.22
N SER A 108 24.47 -0.37 -17.99
CA SER A 108 24.48 -0.49 -19.45
C SER A 108 24.44 -1.93 -19.99
N THR A 109 23.39 -2.71 -19.74
CA THR A 109 23.26 -4.06 -20.36
C THR A 109 21.81 -4.45 -20.66
N VAL A 110 20.82 -3.98 -19.90
CA VAL A 110 19.42 -4.45 -20.09
C VAL A 110 18.78 -3.95 -21.38
N LEU A 111 19.20 -2.78 -21.89
CA LEU A 111 18.77 -2.29 -23.21
C LEU A 111 19.37 -3.09 -24.38
N THR A 112 20.50 -3.80 -24.17
CA THR A 112 21.08 -4.65 -25.22
C THR A 112 20.26 -5.91 -25.44
N ILE A 113 19.64 -6.50 -24.39
CA ILE A 113 18.90 -7.76 -24.55
C ILE A 113 17.60 -7.56 -25.34
N LEU A 114 16.93 -6.41 -25.18
CA LEU A 114 15.72 -6.10 -25.94
C LEU A 114 15.99 -5.55 -27.35
N ALA A 115 17.19 -5.05 -27.65
CA ALA A 115 17.55 -4.61 -29.00
C ALA A 115 18.00 -5.75 -29.93
N TYR A 116 18.42 -6.91 -29.38
CA TYR A 116 18.94 -8.04 -30.16
C TYR A 116 17.98 -9.21 -30.34
N THR A 117 16.78 -9.15 -29.77
CA THR A 117 15.78 -10.21 -29.95
C THR A 117 14.62 -9.68 -30.79
N VAL A 118 14.90 -9.64 -32.09
CA VAL A 118 13.93 -9.99 -33.15
C VAL A 118 13.16 -11.24 -32.75
#